data_AF-A0A1H4LPX2-F1
#
_entry.id   AF-A0A1H4LPX2-F1
#
_cell.length_a   1.000
_cell.length_b   1.000
_cell.length_c   1.000
_cell.angle_alpha   90.00
_cell.angle_beta   90.00
_cell.angle_gamma   90.00
#
_symmetry.space_group_name_H-M   'P 1'
#
loop_
_entity.id
_entity.type
_entity.pdbx_description
1 polymer ?
#
loop_
_entity_poly.entity_id
_entity_poly.type
_entity_poly.pdbx_seq_one_letter_code
_entity_poly.pdbx_strand_id
1 'polypeptide(L)' 'MSGTGAHKRGQHLAIRCAKLRRDGLTLSEVAQATGIRKEQANAKIILGERLLSLVEP' A
#
# COMPACT_ATOMS: atom_id res chain seq x y z
N MET A 1 24.52 -1.88 -4.41
CA MET A 1 23.58 -2.30 -3.34
C MET A 1 22.28 -2.73 -4.00
N SER A 2 21.95 -4.02 -3.94
CA SER A 2 20.87 -4.66 -4.70
C SER A 2 19.48 -4.14 -4.30
N GLY A 3 18.63 -3.87 -5.31
CA GLY A 3 17.30 -3.25 -5.18
C GLY A 3 16.26 -4.03 -4.35
N THR A 4 16.62 -5.19 -3.80
CA THR A 4 15.77 -6.05 -2.98
C THR A 4 15.19 -5.31 -1.77
N GLY A 5 15.98 -4.46 -1.10
CA GLY A 5 15.50 -3.69 0.05
C GLY A 5 14.45 -2.64 -0.32
N ALA A 6 14.63 -1.96 -1.46
CA ALA A 6 13.67 -1.01 -1.98
C ALA A 6 12.36 -1.68 -2.41
N HIS A 7 12.46 -2.87 -3.02
CA HIS A 7 11.29 -3.66 -3.40
C HIS A 7 10.45 -4.08 -2.19
N LYS A 8 11.08 -4.62 -1.13
CA LYS A 8 10.40 -4.98 0.12
C LYS A 8 9.70 -3.78 0.75
N ARG A 9 10.38 -2.62 0.86
CA ARG A 9 9.76 -1.38 1.38
C ARG A 9 8.55 -0.96 0.54
N GLY A 10 8.64 -1.09 -0.78
CA GLY A 10 7.55 -0.78 -1.70
C GLY A 10 6.32 -1.68 -1.50
N GLN A 11 6.53 -2.97 -1.23
CA GLN A 11 5.47 -3.94 -0.92
C GLN A 11 4.84 -3.67 0.45
N HIS A 12 5.64 -3.44 1.49
CA HIS A 12 5.13 -3.11 2.82
C HIS A 12 4.26 -1.86 2.81
N LEU A 13 4.67 -0.83 2.06
CA LEU A 13 3.88 0.38 1.88
C LEU A 13 2.54 0.09 1.19
N ALA A 14 2.55 -0.72 0.13
CA ALA A 14 1.33 -1.11 -0.58
C ALA A 14 0.36 -1.86 0.33
N ILE A 15 0.85 -2.85 1.09
CA ILE A 15 0.06 -3.60 2.07
C ILE A 15 -0.54 -2.65 3.12
N ARG A 16 0.24 -1.71 3.65
CA ARG A 16 -0.25 -0.70 4.60
C ARG A 16 -1.37 0.16 4.01
N CYS A 17 -1.23 0.58 2.74
CA CYS A 17 -2.29 1.35 2.06
C CYS A 17 -3.59 0.55 1.94
N ALA A 18 -3.50 -0.74 1.59
CA ALA A 18 -4.66 -1.61 1.47
C ALA A 18 -5.36 -1.83 2.83
N LYS A 19 -4.61 -2.10 3.90
CA LYS A 19 -5.18 -2.24 5.26
C LYS A 19 -5.94 -0.99 5.70
N LEU A 20 -5.33 0.18 5.55
CA LEU A 20 -6.00 1.46 5.85
C LEU A 20 -7.26 1.67 5.01
N ARG A 21 -7.27 1.22 3.75
CA ARG A 21 -8.48 1.28 2.92
C ARG A 21 -9.58 0.35 3.42
N ARG A 22 -9.24 -0.86 3.87
CA ARG A 22 -10.18 -1.82 4.49
C ARG A 22 -10.73 -1.30 5.82
N ASP A 23 -9.93 -0.52 6.55
CA ASP A 23 -10.34 0.18 7.78
C ASP A 23 -11.32 1.35 7.52
N GLY A 24 -11.67 1.61 6.25
CA GLY A 24 -12.68 2.58 5.85
C GLY A 24 -12.13 3.93 5.39
N LEU A 25 -10.81 4.16 5.45
CA LEU A 25 -10.21 5.44 5.05
C LEU A 25 -10.41 5.72 3.55
N THR A 26 -10.58 6.99 3.22
CA THR A 26 -10.60 7.50 1.85
C THR A 26 -9.20 7.55 1.24
N LEU A 27 -9.10 7.69 -0.09
CA LEU A 27 -7.80 7.80 -0.78
C LEU A 27 -6.94 8.96 -0.26
N SER A 28 -7.56 10.08 0.11
CA SER A 28 -6.86 11.25 0.66
C SER A 28 -6.28 10.95 2.05
N GLU A 29 -7.04 10.29 2.92
CA GLU A 29 -6.60 9.93 4.27
C GLU A 29 -5.51 8.86 4.24
N VAL A 30 -5.61 7.88 3.33
CA VAL A 30 -4.54 6.89 3.11
C VAL A 30 -3.26 7.59 2.65
N ALA A 31 -3.36 8.53 1.72
CA ALA A 31 -2.21 9.30 1.23
C ALA A 31 -1.54 10.09 2.36
N GLN A 32 -2.34 10.78 3.19
CA GLN A 32 -1.87 11.52 4.35
C GLN A 32 -1.21 10.60 5.39
N ALA A 33 -1.85 9.48 5.74
CA ALA A 33 -1.35 8.54 6.76
C ALA A 33 -0.06 7.81 6.34
N THR A 34 0.19 7.68 5.04
CA THR A 34 1.35 6.96 4.50
C THR A 34 2.42 7.88 3.91
N GLY A 35 2.16 9.19 3.83
CA GLY A 35 3.11 10.18 3.29
C GLY A 35 3.33 10.08 1.79
N ILE A 36 2.37 9.52 1.04
CA ILE A 36 2.42 9.43 -0.43
C ILE A 36 1.53 10.48 -1.08
N ARG A 37 1.72 10.70 -2.37
CA ARG A 37 0.82 11.56 -3.14
C ARG A 37 -0.52 10.84 -3.38
N LYS A 38 -1.61 11.60 -3.39
CA LYS A 38 -2.98 11.06 -3.55
C LYS A 38 -3.15 10.27 -4.85
N GLU A 39 -2.48 10.68 -5.92
CA GLU A 39 -2.51 10.01 -7.23
C GLU A 39 -1.88 8.62 -7.17
N GLN A 40 -0.96 8.39 -6.22
CA GLN A 40 -0.30 7.10 -6.02
C GLN A 40 -1.10 6.17 -5.12
N ALA A 41 -2.01 6.69 -4.29
CA ALA A 41 -2.72 5.93 -3.27
C ALA A 41 -3.53 4.78 -3.88
N ASN A 42 -4.29 5.04 -4.95
CA ASN A 42 -5.11 4.01 -5.59
C ASN A 42 -4.26 2.84 -6.13
N ALA A 43 -3.17 3.14 -6.83
CA ALA A 43 -2.27 2.12 -7.37
C ALA A 43 -1.61 1.29 -6.24
N LYS A 44 -1.24 1.93 -5.13
CA LYS A 44 -0.67 1.25 -3.95
C LYS A 44 -1.69 0.37 -3.24
N ILE A 45 -2.94 0.81 -3.11
CA ILE A 45 -4.04 0.02 -2.56
C ILE A 45 -4.27 -1.23 -3.40
N ILE A 46 -4.42 -1.10 -4.73
CA ILE A 46 -4.64 -2.24 -5.63
C ILE A 46 -3.50 -3.26 -5.53
N LEU A 47 -2.25 -2.80 -5.50
CA LEU A 47 -1.10 -3.68 -5.30
C LEU A 47 -1.13 -4.36 -3.93
N GLY A 48 -1.47 -3.61 -2.86
CA GLY A 48 -1.57 -4.13 -1.50
C GLY A 48 -2.65 -5.19 -1.34
N GLU A 49 -3.82 -4.99 -1.94
CA GLU A 49 -4.91 -5.97 -1.95
C GLU A 49 -4.47 -7.28 -2.60
N ARG A 50 -3.80 -7.20 -3.77
CA ARG A 50 -3.23 -8.37 -4.44
C ARG A 50 -2.18 -9.09 -3.60
N LEU A 51 -1.33 -8.34 -2.90
CA LEU A 51 -0.32 -8.93 -2.00
C LEU A 51 -0.96 -9.60 -0.79
N LEU A 52 -2.00 -8.99 -0.21
CA LEU A 52 -2.75 -9.56 0.91
C LEU A 52 -3.45 -10.86 0.50
N SER A 53 -4.07 -10.92 -0.68
CA SER A 53 -4.72 -12.15 -1.17
C SER A 53 -3.75 -13.32 -1.41
N LEU A 54 -2.45 -13.07 -1.53
CA LEU A 54 -1.43 -14.13 -1.64
C LEU A 54 -1.00 -14.67 -0.27
N VAL A 55 -1.34 -13.98 0.82
CA VAL A 55 -0.91 -14.31 2.19
C VAL A 55 -2.10 -14.73 3.06
N GLU A 56 -3.26 -14.11 2.88
CA GLU A 56 -4.52 -14.36 3.59
C GLU A 56 -5.47 -15.14 2.64
N PRO A 57 -5.46 -16.49 2.64
CA PRO A 57 -6.45 -17.28 1.92
C PRO A 57 -7.84 -17.21 2.55
#